data_AF-A0A3S0GVR7-F1
#
_entry.id   AF-A0A3S0GVR7-F1
#
_cell.length_a   1.000
_cell.length_b   1.000
_cell.length_c   1.000
_cell.angle_alpha   90.00
_cell.angle_beta   90.00
_cell.angle_gamma   90.00
#
_symmetry.space_group_name_H-M   'P 1'
#
loop_
_entity.id
_entity.type
_entity.pdbx_description
1 polymer ?
#
loop_
_entity_poly.entity_id
_entity_poly.type
_entity_poly.pdbx_seq_one_letter_code
_entity_poly.pdbx_strand_id
1 'polypeptide(L)'
;MRSDTDDEGKHRKDVFAHLGVAVYKANVFELGLINAIYFAGFVEPRRKGAETREDYEIQAERFLEKLYDKTLGQLLNCFFQYYEVDAALKAQLIEAKIHRNYVAHGFVREKAELFPVKAGRDQLIEKLLQATELFDAADKAVDRLVFQRSGTSEEKLNDALGAHLKKIERSS
;
A
#
# COMPACT_ATOMS: atom_id res chain seq x y z
N MET A 1 -41.61 2.60 13.14
CA MET A 1 -41.10 1.47 12.34
C MET A 1 -40.18 1.98 11.22
N ARG A 2 -39.10 2.70 11.58
CA ARG A 2 -38.15 3.35 10.67
C ARG A 2 -36.69 3.20 11.14
N SER A 3 -36.45 2.41 12.20
CA SER A 3 -35.13 2.20 12.83
C SER A 3 -34.39 0.99 12.26
N ASP A 4 -35.08 -0.14 12.08
CA ASP A 4 -34.40 -1.41 11.78
C ASP A 4 -33.90 -1.49 10.34
N THR A 5 -34.61 -0.85 9.40
CA THR A 5 -34.19 -0.72 8.00
C THR A 5 -33.05 0.28 7.81
N ASP A 6 -32.95 1.30 8.65
CA ASP A 6 -31.86 2.27 8.62
C ASP A 6 -30.58 1.68 9.22
N ASP A 7 -30.71 0.92 10.31
CA ASP A 7 -29.59 0.19 10.94
C ASP A 7 -29.05 -0.94 10.04
N GLU A 8 -29.93 -1.70 9.38
CA GLU A 8 -29.48 -2.71 8.42
C GLU A 8 -28.79 -2.09 7.20
N GLY A 9 -29.34 -0.98 6.68
CA GLY A 9 -28.75 -0.23 5.58
C GLY A 9 -27.38 0.33 5.94
N LYS A 10 -27.22 0.87 7.15
CA LYS A 10 -25.94 1.32 7.69
C LYS A 10 -24.95 0.16 7.81
N HIS A 11 -25.36 -0.96 8.38
CA HIS A 11 -24.48 -2.11 8.58
C HIS A 11 -23.99 -2.72 7.25
N ARG A 12 -24.83 -2.69 6.20
CA ARG A 12 -24.42 -3.07 4.83
C ARG A 12 -23.39 -2.10 4.25
N LYS A 13 -23.55 -0.79 4.47
CA LYS A 13 -22.57 0.23 4.05
C LYS A 13 -21.23 0.07 4.77
N ASP A 14 -21.24 -0.32 6.04
CA ASP A 14 -20.01 -0.53 6.80
C ASP A 14 -19.14 -1.63 6.18
N VAL A 15 -19.72 -2.74 5.72
CA VAL A 15 -18.97 -3.79 4.99
C VAL A 15 -18.28 -3.22 3.75
N PHE A 16 -18.97 -2.40 2.96
CA PHE A 16 -18.38 -1.77 1.78
C PHE A 16 -17.31 -0.73 2.14
N ALA A 17 -17.51 0.02 3.23
CA ALA A 17 -16.52 0.97 3.73
C ALA A 17 -15.23 0.25 4.15
N HIS A 18 -15.34 -0.83 4.94
CA HIS A 18 -14.19 -1.64 5.34
C HIS A 18 -13.52 -2.34 4.15
N LEU A 19 -14.29 -2.76 3.14
CA LEU A 19 -13.72 -3.30 1.91
C LEU A 19 -12.91 -2.24 1.15
N GLY A 20 -13.46 -1.02 1.03
CA GLY A 20 -12.76 0.11 0.43
C GLY A 20 -11.46 0.46 1.18
N VAL A 21 -11.49 0.47 2.51
CA VAL A 21 -10.30 0.71 3.34
C VAL A 21 -9.25 -0.38 3.12
N ALA A 22 -9.63 -1.66 3.14
CA ALA A 22 -8.71 -2.76 2.93
C ALA A 22 -8.04 -2.70 1.55
N VAL A 23 -8.83 -2.42 0.49
CA VAL A 23 -8.29 -2.24 -0.87
C VAL A 23 -7.36 -1.03 -0.95
N TYR A 24 -7.76 0.10 -0.35
CA TYR A 24 -6.93 1.30 -0.31
C TYR A 24 -5.58 1.03 0.38
N LYS A 25 -5.58 0.39 1.56
CA LYS A 25 -4.34 0.05 2.26
C LYS A 25 -3.47 -0.93 1.50
N ALA A 26 -4.07 -1.90 0.79
CA ALA A 26 -3.32 -2.78 -0.09
C ALA A 26 -2.62 -2.02 -1.24
N ASN A 27 -3.27 -0.99 -1.79
CA ASN A 27 -2.67 -0.14 -2.82
C ASN A 27 -1.58 0.77 -2.26
N VAL A 28 -1.74 1.28 -1.03
CA VAL A 28 -0.69 2.04 -0.33
C VAL A 28 0.55 1.18 -0.16
N PHE A 29 0.40 -0.06 0.31
CA PHE A 29 1.51 -1.02 0.40
C PHE A 29 2.20 -1.26 -0.96
N GLU A 30 1.43 -1.38 -2.04
CA GLU A 30 1.98 -1.53 -3.40
C GLU A 30 2.81 -0.30 -3.83
N LEU A 31 2.32 0.90 -3.54
CA LEU A 31 3.05 2.15 -3.75
C LEU A 31 4.30 2.25 -2.86
N GLY A 32 4.24 1.78 -1.62
CA GLY A 32 5.38 1.70 -0.71
C GLY A 32 6.52 0.87 -1.31
N LEU A 33 6.21 -0.29 -1.90
CA LEU A 33 7.19 -1.11 -2.63
C LEU A 33 7.77 -0.38 -3.85
N ILE A 34 6.93 0.28 -4.65
CA ILE A 34 7.37 1.05 -5.82
C ILE A 34 8.34 2.14 -5.39
N ASN A 35 8.00 2.91 -4.36
CA ASN A 35 8.83 3.98 -3.82
C ASN A 35 10.17 3.43 -3.29
N ALA A 36 10.16 2.30 -2.58
CA ALA A 36 11.36 1.67 -2.08
C ALA A 36 12.30 1.19 -3.21
N ILE A 37 11.74 0.58 -4.26
CA ILE A 37 12.49 0.12 -5.44
C ILE A 37 13.03 1.31 -6.22
N TYR A 38 12.20 2.33 -6.42
CA TYR A 38 12.61 3.57 -7.09
C TYR A 38 13.76 4.26 -6.34
N PHE A 39 13.67 4.34 -5.02
CA PHE A 39 14.73 4.91 -4.20
C PHE A 39 16.06 4.15 -4.37
N ALA A 40 16.06 2.83 -4.16
CA ALA A 40 17.28 2.03 -4.21
C ALA A 40 17.82 1.84 -5.64
N GLY A 41 16.92 1.70 -6.62
CA GLY A 41 17.27 1.39 -8.01
C GLY A 41 17.60 2.60 -8.88
N PHE A 42 17.08 3.78 -8.53
CA PHE A 42 17.22 4.98 -9.35
C PHE A 42 17.79 6.19 -8.59
N VAL A 43 17.24 6.53 -7.42
CA VAL A 43 17.62 7.74 -6.68
C VAL A 43 19.00 7.60 -6.02
N GLU A 44 19.22 6.52 -5.27
CA GLU A 44 20.45 6.28 -4.50
C GLU A 44 21.69 6.15 -5.39
N PRO A 45 21.67 5.44 -6.55
CA PRO A 45 22.83 5.34 -7.42
C PRO A 45 23.28 6.65 -8.08
N ARG A 46 22.58 7.78 -7.83
CA ARG A 46 22.84 9.16 -8.28
C ARG A 46 23.23 9.28 -9.76
N ARG A 47 22.31 9.76 -10.61
CA ARG A 47 22.56 10.20 -12.00
C ARG A 47 23.52 9.28 -12.78
N LYS A 48 23.22 7.98 -12.89
CA LYS A 48 23.98 7.12 -13.82
C LYS A 48 23.61 7.49 -15.26
N GLY A 49 24.34 8.44 -15.85
CA GLY A 49 24.29 8.74 -17.28
C GLY A 49 23.26 9.78 -17.71
N ALA A 50 22.73 10.60 -16.80
CA ALA A 50 21.92 11.77 -17.18
C ALA A 50 22.82 13.01 -17.30
N GLU A 51 22.93 13.56 -18.52
CA GLU A 51 23.74 14.75 -18.82
C GLU A 51 23.01 16.03 -18.42
N THR A 52 21.69 16.06 -18.64
CA THR A 52 20.83 17.19 -18.28
C THR A 52 19.82 16.84 -17.18
N ARG A 53 19.15 17.87 -16.66
CA ARG A 53 18.01 17.69 -15.75
C ARG A 53 16.83 17.02 -16.44
N GLU A 54 16.56 17.40 -17.69
CA GLU A 54 15.48 16.84 -18.50
C GLU A 54 15.72 15.34 -18.76
N ASP A 55 16.97 14.96 -19.09
CA ASP A 55 17.33 13.54 -19.25
C ASP A 55 17.10 12.75 -17.98
N TYR A 56 17.40 13.33 -16.81
CA TYR A 56 17.16 12.70 -15.53
C TYR A 56 15.66 12.49 -15.27
N GLU A 57 14.83 13.49 -15.55
CA GLU A 57 13.37 13.42 -15.39
C GLU A 57 12.77 12.36 -16.33
N ILE A 58 13.18 12.32 -17.61
CA ILE A 58 12.74 11.29 -18.57
C ILE A 58 13.15 9.88 -18.12
N GLN A 59 14.38 9.72 -17.61
CA GLN A 59 14.84 8.42 -17.10
C GLN A 59 14.07 8.00 -15.84
N ALA A 60 13.75 8.96 -14.95
CA ALA A 60 12.97 8.72 -13.75
C ALA A 60 11.54 8.26 -14.08
N GLU A 61 10.86 8.96 -14.99
CA GLU A 61 9.53 8.62 -15.47
C GLU A 61 9.51 7.23 -16.09
N ARG A 62 10.44 6.94 -17.01
CA ARG A 62 10.56 5.60 -17.64
C ARG A 62 10.83 4.49 -16.62
N PHE A 63 11.52 4.79 -15.52
CA PHE A 63 11.75 3.81 -14.47
C PHE A 63 10.46 3.54 -13.70
N LEU A 64 9.72 4.59 -13.32
CA LEU A 64 8.45 4.49 -12.62
C LEU A 64 7.37 3.80 -13.46
N GLU A 65 7.24 4.14 -14.75
CA GLU A 65 6.30 3.47 -15.67
C GLU A 65 6.52 1.94 -15.68
N LYS A 66 7.77 1.50 -15.76
CA LYS A 66 8.12 0.07 -15.70
C LYS A 66 7.77 -0.60 -14.37
N LEU A 67 7.66 0.16 -13.28
CA LEU A 67 7.22 -0.36 -11.99
C LEU A 67 5.70 -0.39 -11.90
N TYR A 68 4.99 0.62 -12.40
CA TYR A 68 3.52 0.65 -12.41
C TYR A 68 2.90 -0.47 -13.25
N ASP A 69 3.59 -0.96 -14.28
CA ASP A 69 3.14 -2.11 -15.07
C ASP A 69 3.33 -3.47 -14.38
N LYS A 70 4.01 -3.51 -13.22
CA LYS A 70 4.29 -4.77 -12.52
C LYS A 70 3.13 -5.19 -11.63
N THR A 71 2.85 -6.48 -11.64
CA THR A 71 2.03 -7.09 -10.60
C THR A 71 2.71 -6.99 -9.23
N LEU A 72 1.94 -7.00 -8.14
CA LEU A 72 2.47 -6.99 -6.77
C LEU A 72 3.52 -8.10 -6.51
N GLY A 73 3.35 -9.28 -7.13
CA GLY A 73 4.34 -10.36 -7.03
C GLY A 73 5.67 -10.03 -7.72
N GLN A 74 5.62 -9.37 -8.87
CA GLN A 74 6.81 -8.90 -9.57
C GLN A 74 7.48 -7.75 -8.78
N LEU A 75 6.70 -6.85 -8.19
CA LEU A 75 7.22 -5.79 -7.31
C LEU A 75 7.95 -6.38 -6.11
N LEU A 76 7.39 -7.38 -5.41
CA LEU A 76 8.09 -8.03 -4.31
C LEU A 76 9.41 -8.70 -4.74
N ASN A 77 9.41 -9.37 -5.88
CA ASN A 77 10.64 -9.97 -6.42
C ASN A 77 11.69 -8.90 -6.71
N CYS A 78 11.31 -7.75 -7.30
CA CYS A 78 12.21 -6.62 -7.49
C CYS A 78 12.69 -6.04 -6.15
N PHE A 79 11.80 -5.85 -5.18
CA PHE A 79 12.13 -5.35 -3.86
C PHE A 79 13.20 -6.21 -3.17
N PHE A 80 13.06 -7.54 -3.19
CA PHE A 80 14.04 -8.48 -2.64
C PHE A 80 15.39 -8.51 -3.38
N GLN A 81 15.50 -7.89 -4.56
CA GLN A 81 16.79 -7.71 -5.23
C GLN A 81 17.56 -6.48 -4.71
N TYR A 82 16.85 -5.49 -4.15
CA TYR A 82 17.44 -4.24 -3.67
C TYR A 82 17.63 -4.20 -2.15
N TYR A 83 16.80 -4.93 -1.40
CA TYR A 83 16.81 -4.93 0.06
C TYR A 83 17.13 -6.32 0.60
N GLU A 84 18.02 -6.37 1.59
CA GLU A 84 18.21 -7.56 2.41
C GLU A 84 17.04 -7.65 3.39
N VAL A 85 16.33 -8.76 3.35
CA VAL A 85 15.12 -9.01 4.14
C VAL A 85 15.28 -10.34 4.82
N ASP A 86 15.08 -10.36 6.15
CA ASP A 86 15.09 -11.62 6.90
C ASP A 86 13.89 -12.51 6.52
N ALA A 87 13.96 -13.78 6.93
CA ALA A 87 12.93 -14.76 6.58
C ALA A 87 11.54 -14.41 7.13
N ALA A 88 11.46 -13.77 8.31
CA ALA A 88 10.20 -13.42 8.95
C ALA A 88 9.50 -12.29 8.20
N LEU A 89 10.21 -11.21 7.89
CA LEU A 89 9.69 -10.10 7.12
C LEU A 89 9.34 -10.53 5.69
N LYS A 90 10.18 -11.37 5.07
CA LYS A 90 9.86 -11.92 3.75
C LYS A 90 8.55 -12.71 3.76
N ALA A 91 8.32 -13.53 4.79
CA ALA A 91 7.07 -14.27 4.95
C ALA A 91 5.87 -13.32 5.12
N GLN A 92 6.00 -12.29 5.95
CA GLN A 92 4.96 -11.28 6.17
C GLN A 92 4.56 -10.56 4.86
N LEU A 93 5.55 -10.17 4.04
CA LEU A 93 5.28 -9.49 2.76
C LEU A 93 4.60 -10.42 1.74
N ILE A 94 4.96 -11.71 1.75
CA ILE A 94 4.30 -12.72 0.92
C ILE A 94 2.85 -12.95 1.38
N GLU A 95 2.62 -12.99 2.69
CA GLU A 95 1.28 -13.10 3.28
C GLU A 95 0.41 -11.90 2.89
N ALA A 96 0.93 -10.68 3.00
CA ALA A 96 0.26 -9.47 2.54
C ALA A 96 -0.12 -9.58 1.04
N LYS A 97 0.77 -10.06 0.17
CA LYS A 97 0.41 -10.30 -1.24
C LYS A 97 -0.74 -11.30 -1.40
N ILE A 98 -0.73 -12.40 -0.65
CA ILE A 98 -1.79 -13.41 -0.72
C ILE A 98 -3.13 -12.78 -0.30
N HIS A 99 -3.14 -12.03 0.79
CA HIS A 99 -4.34 -11.32 1.25
C HIS A 99 -4.82 -10.25 0.28
N ARG A 100 -3.92 -9.49 -0.36
CA ARG A 100 -4.30 -8.52 -1.39
C ARG A 100 -5.02 -9.20 -2.56
N ASN A 101 -4.46 -10.30 -3.06
CA ASN A 101 -5.08 -11.08 -4.13
C ASN A 101 -6.45 -11.62 -3.69
N TYR A 102 -6.55 -12.07 -2.44
CA TYR A 102 -7.81 -12.53 -1.88
C TYR A 102 -8.85 -11.41 -1.81
N VAL A 103 -8.53 -10.25 -1.23
CA VAL A 103 -9.44 -9.11 -1.11
C VAL A 103 -9.89 -8.62 -2.48
N ALA A 104 -8.99 -8.52 -3.45
CA ALA A 104 -9.28 -8.01 -4.79
C ALA A 104 -10.14 -8.95 -5.65
N HIS A 105 -9.99 -10.27 -5.50
CA HIS A 105 -10.59 -11.23 -6.44
C HIS A 105 -11.42 -12.33 -5.78
N GLY A 106 -11.04 -12.79 -4.58
CA GLY A 106 -11.66 -13.93 -3.90
C GLY A 106 -12.76 -13.54 -2.92
N PHE A 107 -12.62 -12.41 -2.24
CA PHE A 107 -13.44 -12.05 -1.07
C PHE A 107 -14.94 -12.04 -1.37
N VAL A 108 -15.37 -11.26 -2.37
CA VAL A 108 -16.79 -11.16 -2.72
C VAL A 108 -17.34 -12.50 -3.19
N ARG A 109 -16.60 -13.21 -4.04
CA ARG A 109 -16.99 -14.52 -4.58
C ARG A 109 -17.26 -15.53 -3.46
N GLU A 110 -16.39 -15.58 -2.46
CA GLU A 110 -16.43 -16.59 -1.40
C GLU A 110 -17.30 -16.21 -0.20
N LYS A 111 -17.63 -14.92 -0.06
CA LYS A 111 -18.29 -14.39 1.14
C LYS A 111 -19.64 -13.74 0.89
N ALA A 112 -20.09 -13.70 -0.37
CA ALA A 112 -21.38 -13.13 -0.74
C ALA A 112 -22.56 -13.72 0.06
N GLU A 113 -22.51 -15.03 0.37
CA GLU A 113 -23.57 -15.72 1.13
C GLU A 113 -23.71 -15.24 2.58
N LEU A 114 -22.66 -14.66 3.17
CA LEU A 114 -22.68 -14.12 4.53
C LEU A 114 -23.30 -12.72 4.57
N PHE A 115 -23.33 -12.02 3.44
CA PHE A 115 -23.74 -10.62 3.36
C PHE A 115 -25.21 -10.35 3.77
N PRO A 116 -26.20 -11.21 3.46
CA PRO A 116 -27.60 -10.98 3.84
C PRO A 116 -27.82 -11.00 5.37
N VAL A 117 -27.00 -11.74 6.12
CA VAL A 117 -27.21 -11.96 7.56
C VAL A 117 -26.33 -11.00 8.38
N LYS A 118 -26.88 -10.38 9.44
CA LYS A 118 -26.12 -9.44 10.27
C LYS A 118 -24.84 -10.05 10.85
N ALA A 119 -24.95 -11.23 11.49
CA ALA A 119 -23.79 -11.93 12.03
C ALA A 119 -22.75 -12.30 10.96
N GLY A 120 -23.20 -12.54 9.73
CA GLY A 120 -22.30 -12.74 8.59
C GLY A 120 -21.56 -11.46 8.24
N ARG A 121 -22.25 -10.31 8.17
CA ARG A 121 -21.62 -8.99 7.97
C ARG A 121 -20.62 -8.63 9.07
N ASP A 122 -20.92 -8.94 10.34
CA ASP A 122 -19.98 -8.74 11.45
C ASP A 122 -18.66 -9.51 11.19
N GLN A 123 -18.73 -10.77 10.72
CA GLN A 123 -17.55 -11.56 10.33
C GLN A 123 -16.81 -10.99 9.11
N LEU A 124 -17.55 -10.41 8.14
CA LEU A 124 -16.92 -9.77 6.99
C LEU A 124 -16.10 -8.56 7.41
N ILE A 125 -16.65 -7.72 8.28
CA ILE A 125 -15.98 -6.53 8.81
C ILE A 125 -14.71 -6.94 9.56
N GLU A 126 -14.79 -7.93 10.45
CA GLU A 126 -13.62 -8.43 11.19
C GLU A 126 -12.49 -8.90 10.25
N LYS A 127 -12.83 -9.68 9.20
CA LYS A 127 -11.85 -10.14 8.21
C LYS A 127 -11.20 -9.00 7.43
N LEU A 128 -11.97 -7.95 7.12
CA LEU A 128 -11.46 -6.79 6.40
C LEU A 128 -10.57 -5.91 7.29
N LEU A 129 -10.87 -5.83 8.59
CA LEU A 129 -10.00 -5.18 9.58
C LEU A 129 -8.66 -5.91 9.69
N GLN A 130 -8.68 -7.25 9.81
CA GLN A 130 -7.44 -8.05 9.86
C GLN A 130 -6.59 -7.87 8.60
N ALA A 131 -7.21 -7.84 7.41
CA ALA A 131 -6.49 -7.56 6.17
C ALA A 131 -5.90 -6.14 6.14
N THR A 132 -6.65 -5.15 6.63
CA THR A 132 -6.21 -3.76 6.75
C THR A 132 -4.97 -3.64 7.64
N GLU A 133 -5.00 -4.28 8.82
CA GLU A 133 -3.87 -4.31 9.75
C GLU A 133 -2.64 -4.99 9.14
N LEU A 134 -2.84 -6.08 8.41
CA LEU A 134 -1.76 -6.78 7.72
C LEU A 134 -1.09 -5.89 6.66
N PHE A 135 -1.87 -5.18 5.83
CA PHE A 135 -1.31 -4.26 4.83
C PHE A 135 -0.57 -3.08 5.48
N ASP A 136 -1.12 -2.49 6.52
CA ASP A 136 -0.46 -1.42 7.28
C ASP A 136 0.84 -1.88 7.93
N ALA A 137 0.87 -3.10 8.47
CA ALA A 137 2.07 -3.66 9.07
C ALA A 137 3.15 -3.95 8.02
N ALA A 138 2.75 -4.45 6.84
CA ALA A 138 3.65 -4.71 5.72
C ALA A 138 4.25 -3.41 5.15
N ASP A 139 3.42 -2.39 4.92
CA ASP A 139 3.84 -1.08 4.43
C ASP A 139 4.85 -0.41 5.38
N LYS A 140 4.52 -0.34 6.68
CA LYS A 140 5.45 0.18 7.70
C LYS A 140 6.77 -0.60 7.77
N ALA A 141 6.76 -1.89 7.45
CA ALA A 141 7.98 -2.68 7.43
C ALA A 141 8.87 -2.35 6.23
N VAL A 142 8.27 -2.08 5.07
CA VAL A 142 8.97 -1.55 3.89
C VAL A 142 9.58 -0.19 4.21
N ASP A 143 8.80 0.73 4.78
CA ASP A 143 9.28 2.07 5.16
C ASP A 143 10.49 2.02 6.10
N ARG A 144 10.44 1.14 7.12
CA ARG A 144 11.58 0.95 8.03
C ARG A 144 12.86 0.55 7.29
N LEU A 145 12.77 -0.34 6.31
CA LEU A 145 13.93 -0.74 5.51
C LEU A 145 14.47 0.42 4.65
N VAL A 146 13.58 1.22 4.07
CA VAL A 146 13.96 2.43 3.31
C VAL A 146 14.66 3.45 4.22
N PHE A 147 14.14 3.69 5.42
CA PHE A 147 14.73 4.63 6.38
C PHE A 147 16.10 4.15 6.89
N GLN A 148 16.20 2.87 7.25
CA GLN A 148 17.47 2.26 7.66
C GLN A 148 18.53 2.39 6.55
N ARG A 149 18.15 2.11 5.31
CA ARG A 149 19.05 2.20 4.16
C ARG A 149 19.48 3.64 3.84
N SER A 150 18.55 4.59 3.93
CA SER A 150 18.80 6.00 3.58
C SER A 150 19.48 6.81 4.69
N GLY A 151 19.54 6.29 5.92
CA GLY A 151 20.01 7.04 7.09
C GLY A 151 19.06 8.17 7.52
N THR A 152 17.80 8.12 7.05
CA THR A 152 16.73 9.07 7.37
C THR A 152 15.79 8.49 8.42
N SER A 153 14.93 9.33 9.01
CA SER A 153 13.87 8.90 9.92
C SER A 153 12.50 9.33 9.40
N GLU A 154 11.46 8.65 9.85
CA GLU A 154 10.05 8.99 9.58
C GLU A 154 9.73 10.44 10.00
N GLU A 155 10.28 10.88 11.13
CA GLU A 155 10.15 12.25 11.64
C GLU A 155 10.66 13.30 10.64
N LYS A 156 11.86 13.10 10.07
CA LYS A 156 12.43 14.00 9.06
C LYS A 156 11.56 14.06 7.80
N LEU A 157 10.96 12.94 7.43
CA LEU A 157 10.05 12.86 6.29
C LEU A 157 8.75 13.61 6.56
N ASN A 158 8.14 13.42 7.74
CA ASN A 158 6.93 14.11 8.14
C ASN A 158 7.13 15.62 8.24
N ASP A 159 8.29 16.08 8.72
CA ASP A 159 8.65 17.50 8.74
C ASP A 159 8.76 18.08 7.32
N ALA A 160 9.41 17.35 6.41
CA ALA A 160 9.53 17.76 5.01
C ALA A 160 8.17 17.79 4.31
N LEU A 161 7.33 16.77 4.56
CA LEU A 161 5.97 16.69 4.01
C LEU A 161 5.10 17.83 4.53
N GLY A 162 5.14 18.09 5.85
CA GLY A 162 4.40 19.19 6.49
C GLY A 162 4.82 20.56 5.96
N ALA A 163 6.11 20.75 5.68
CA ALA A 163 6.61 21.97 5.03
C ALA A 163 6.11 22.09 3.58
N HIS A 164 5.96 20.98 2.86
CA HIS A 164 5.45 20.96 1.48
C HIS A 164 3.93 21.21 1.41
N LEU A 165 3.14 20.55 2.25
CA LEU A 165 1.69 20.76 2.33
C LEU A 165 1.34 22.22 2.65
N LYS A 166 2.06 22.83 3.60
CA LYS A 166 1.93 24.28 3.91
C LYS A 166 2.25 25.18 2.71
N LYS A 167 3.06 24.75 1.74
CA LYS A 167 3.31 25.51 0.50
C LYS A 167 2.16 25.38 -0.50
N ILE A 168 1.56 24.20 -0.60
CA ILE A 168 0.39 23.93 -1.45
C ILE A 168 -0.82 24.75 -0.97
N GLU A 169 -1.07 24.74 0.34
CA GLU A 169 -2.15 25.53 0.96
C GLU A 169 -1.98 27.04 0.80
N ARG A 170 -0.74 27.53 0.64
CA ARG A 170 -0.45 28.96 0.40
C ARG A 170 -0.51 29.36 -1.07
N SER A 171 -0.59 28.38 -1.97
CA SER A 171 -0.65 28.58 -3.42
C SER A 171 -2.05 28.30 -3.98
N SER A 172 -3.01 27.98 -3.10
CA SER A 172 -4.45 27.84 -3.36
C SER A 172 -5.20 29.04 -2.79
#